data_AF-A0A7N2KNV7-F1
#
_entry.id   AF-A0A7N2KNV7-F1
#
_cell.length_a   1.000
_cell.length_b   1.000
_cell.length_c   1.000
_cell.angle_alpha   90.00
_cell.angle_beta   90.00
_cell.angle_gamma   90.00
#
_symmetry.space_group_name_H-M   'P 1'
#
loop_
_entity.id
_entity.type
_entity.pdbx_description
1 polymer ?
#
loop_
_entity_poly.entity_id
_entity_poly.type
_entity_poly.pdbx_seq_one_letter_code
_entity_poly.pdbx_strand_id
1 'polypeptide(L)'
;MDGSRMLIFMDTKKGCDQITWQLRMDGWPALSIHGDKSQAERDWVLSEFKAGKSPIMTATDVAARGLDVKDVKYVINYDFPGSLVDYVHRIGRIGRAGAKRTAHFLHCRKC
;
A
#
# COMPACT_ATOMS: atom_id res chain seq x y z
N MET A 1 10.89 -12.44 10.31
CA MET A 1 9.65 -12.19 9.53
C MET A 1 9.99 -12.34 8.06
N ASP A 2 9.20 -13.07 7.24
CA ASP A 2 9.62 -13.53 5.89
C ASP A 2 9.79 -12.44 4.79
N GLY A 3 10.26 -11.24 5.11
CA GLY A 3 10.46 -10.18 4.08
C GLY A 3 9.18 -9.80 3.32
N SER A 4 8.03 -10.23 3.83
CA SER A 4 6.71 -10.10 3.22
C SER A 4 6.23 -8.66 3.32
N ARG A 5 6.22 -7.96 2.19
CA ARG A 5 5.71 -6.60 2.07
C ARG A 5 4.22 -6.59 1.74
N MET A 6 3.51 -5.62 2.31
CA MET A 6 2.08 -5.39 2.14
C MET A 6 1.83 -3.96 1.68
N LEU A 7 1.02 -3.83 0.63
CA LEU A 7 0.58 -2.55 0.08
C LEU A 7 -0.93 -2.41 0.27
N ILE A 8 -1.36 -1.35 0.96
CA ILE A 8 -2.76 -1.08 1.25
C ILE A 8 -3.19 0.16 0.46
N PHE A 9 -4.14 -0.01 -0.44
CA PHE A 9 -4.70 1.07 -1.24
C PHE A 9 -5.90 1.71 -0.55
N MET A 10 -5.90 3.03 -0.54
CA MET A 10 -6.98 3.87 -0.01
C MET A 10 -7.33 4.97 -1.00
N ASP A 11 -8.54 5.49 -0.89
CA ASP A 11 -9.05 6.51 -1.81
C ASP A 11 -8.58 7.92 -1.39
N THR A 12 -8.48 8.16 -0.09
CA THR A 12 -8.19 9.49 0.47
C THR A 12 -6.84 9.56 1.18
N LYS A 13 -6.18 10.71 1.06
CA LYS A 13 -4.92 11.02 1.75
C LYS A 13 -5.06 10.94 3.28
N LYS A 14 -6.15 11.50 3.81
CA LYS A 14 -6.50 11.44 5.24
C LYS A 14 -6.68 10.00 5.72
N GLY A 15 -7.31 9.15 4.90
CA GLY A 15 -7.45 7.72 5.20
C GLY A 15 -6.10 7.03 5.35
N CYS A 16 -5.15 7.29 4.43
CA CYS A 16 -3.79 6.74 4.51
C CYS A 16 -3.12 7.08 5.84
N ASP A 17 -3.15 8.36 6.25
CA ASP A 17 -2.52 8.80 7.49
C ASP A 17 -3.23 8.22 8.73
N GLN A 18 -4.56 8.19 8.74
CA GLN A 18 -5.34 7.63 9.86
C GLN A 18 -5.05 6.14 10.07
N ILE A 19 -5.09 5.33 9.00
CA ILE A 19 -4.79 3.90 9.08
C ILE A 19 -3.33 3.65 9.44
N THR A 20 -2.40 4.45 8.89
CA THR A 20 -0.98 4.34 9.24
C THR A 20 -0.74 4.65 10.71
N TRP A 21 -1.40 5.68 11.25
CA TRP A 21 -1.33 6.01 12.67
C TRP A 21 -1.89 4.88 13.54
N GLN A 22 -3.06 4.34 13.19
CA GLN A 22 -3.66 3.22 13.92
C GLN A 22 -2.75 1.99 13.92
N LEU A 23 -2.22 1.60 12.76
CA LEU A 23 -1.26 0.50 12.65
C LEU A 23 -0.03 0.71 13.54
N ARG A 24 0.50 1.92 13.59
CA ARG A 24 1.64 2.26 14.46
C ARG A 24 1.28 2.20 15.94
N MET A 25 0.08 2.64 16.32
CA MET A 25 -0.41 2.53 17.70
C MET A 25 -0.55 1.08 18.14
N ASP A 26 -0.97 0.20 17.22
CA ASP A 26 -1.07 -1.23 17.42
C ASP A 26 0.31 -1.95 17.38
N GLY A 27 1.40 -1.19 17.21
CA GLY A 27 2.79 -1.71 17.21
C GLY A 27 3.29 -2.20 15.84
N TRP A 28 2.54 -1.97 14.76
CA TRP A 28 2.94 -2.39 13.42
C TRP A 28 3.78 -1.31 12.69
N PRO A 29 4.94 -1.68 12.13
CA PRO A 29 5.77 -0.76 11.35
C PRO A 29 5.12 -0.44 9.99
N ALA A 30 4.40 0.69 9.93
CA ALA A 30 3.67 1.16 8.76
C ALA A 30 4.14 2.54 8.27
N LEU A 31 4.05 2.76 6.95
CA LEU A 31 4.36 4.01 6.26
C LEU A 31 3.17 4.49 5.41
N SER A 32 3.05 5.80 5.19
CA SER A 32 2.05 6.38 4.26
C SER A 32 2.71 7.09 3.09
N ILE A 33 2.16 6.91 1.89
CA ILE A 33 2.56 7.64 0.68
C ILE A 33 1.33 8.20 -0.04
N HIS A 34 1.26 9.52 -0.15
CA HIS A 34 0.14 10.22 -0.79
C HIS A 34 0.58 11.58 -1.36
N GLY A 35 -0.35 12.26 -2.04
CA GLY A 35 -0.08 13.51 -2.77
C GLY A 35 0.51 14.66 -1.94
N ASP A 36 0.27 14.71 -0.63
CA ASP A 36 0.71 15.81 0.25
C ASP A 36 2.11 15.57 0.84
N LYS A 37 2.68 14.37 0.64
CA LYS A 37 4.08 14.10 0.99
C LYS A 37 5.01 14.80 0.00
N SER A 38 6.02 15.47 0.53
CA SER A 38 7.12 16.03 -0.26
C SER A 38 7.87 14.94 -1.02
N GLN A 39 8.57 15.30 -2.10
CA GLN A 39 9.33 14.32 -2.88
C GLN A 39 10.38 13.60 -2.02
N ALA A 40 11.07 14.33 -1.14
CA ALA A 40 12.04 13.75 -0.21
C ALA A 40 11.42 12.71 0.74
N GLU A 41 10.23 12.99 1.28
CA GLU A 41 9.50 12.01 2.10
C GLU A 41 9.08 10.78 1.30
N ARG A 42 8.63 10.98 0.05
CA ARG A 42 8.26 9.86 -0.83
C ARG A 42 9.46 8.95 -1.08
N ASP A 43 10.61 9.52 -1.41
CA ASP A 43 11.82 8.77 -1.68
C ASP A 43 12.30 8.00 -0.44
N TRP A 44 12.24 8.63 0.73
CA TRP A 44 12.55 7.99 2.01
C TRP A 44 11.59 6.82 2.31
N VAL A 45 10.28 7.03 2.23
CA VAL A 45 9.27 5.98 2.46
C VAL A 45 9.48 4.79 1.52
N LEU A 46 9.76 5.05 0.25
CA LEU A 46 10.02 4.01 -0.74
C LEU A 46 11.29 3.23 -0.41
N SER A 47 12.36 3.91 0.01
CA SER A 47 13.61 3.25 0.40
C SER A 47 13.42 2.35 1.61
N GLU A 48 12.70 2.80 2.64
CA GLU A 48 12.42 2.04 3.87
C GLU A 48 11.52 0.83 3.59
N PHE A 49 10.53 1.01 2.71
CA PHE A 49 9.64 -0.07 2.27
C PHE A 49 10.41 -1.13 1.46
N LYS A 50 11.25 -0.70 0.51
CA LYS A 50 12.09 -1.60 -0.31
C LYS A 50 13.13 -2.34 0.53
N ALA A 51 13.73 -1.67 1.52
CA ALA A 51 14.66 -2.28 2.47
C ALA A 51 13.97 -3.28 3.41
N GLY A 52 12.63 -3.30 3.48
CA GLY A 52 11.86 -4.20 4.32
C GLY A 52 11.86 -3.84 5.81
N LYS A 53 12.36 -2.65 6.18
CA LYS A 53 12.34 -2.15 7.56
C LYS A 53 10.92 -1.85 8.03
N SER A 54 10.10 -1.32 7.12
CA SER A 54 8.66 -1.16 7.31
C SER A 54 7.92 -1.97 6.26
N PRO A 55 7.38 -3.15 6.61
CA PRO A 55 6.74 -4.06 5.67
C PRO A 55 5.34 -3.60 5.22
N ILE A 56 4.71 -2.62 5.88
CA ILE A 56 3.37 -2.15 5.53
C ILE A 56 3.44 -0.73 4.97
N MET A 57 2.86 -0.52 3.79
CA MET A 57 2.73 0.80 3.18
C MET A 57 1.28 1.06 2.77
N THR A 58 0.74 2.19 3.20
CA THR A 58 -0.56 2.71 2.73
C THR A 58 -0.34 3.71 1.60
N ALA A 59 -1.17 3.66 0.56
CA ALA A 59 -1.00 4.49 -0.62
C ALA A 59 -2.34 4.92 -1.24
N THR A 60 -2.38 6.11 -1.83
CA THR A 60 -3.46 6.51 -2.75
C THR A 60 -3.13 6.11 -4.20
N ASP A 61 -4.15 5.98 -5.05
CA ASP A 61 -3.96 5.64 -6.47
C ASP A 61 -3.01 6.57 -7.19
N VAL A 62 -3.15 7.88 -6.95
CA VAL A 62 -2.31 8.90 -7.58
C VAL A 62 -0.85 8.73 -7.15
N ALA A 63 -0.62 8.46 -5.87
CA ALA A 63 0.73 8.28 -5.35
C ALA A 63 1.35 6.95 -5.78
N ALA A 64 0.55 5.92 -6.06
CA ALA A 64 1.01 4.61 -6.47
C ALA A 64 1.30 4.47 -7.96
N ARG A 65 0.78 5.38 -8.81
CA ARG A 65 1.13 5.42 -10.24
C ARG A 65 2.59 5.84 -10.39
N GLY A 66 3.37 5.02 -11.09
CA GLY A 66 4.81 5.26 -11.30
C GLY A 66 5.74 4.76 -10.19
N LEU A 67 5.21 4.31 -9.04
CA LEU A 67 6.08 3.68 -8.03
C LEU A 67 6.60 2.34 -8.54
N ASP A 68 7.92 2.15 -8.55
CA ASP A 68 8.51 0.83 -8.83
C ASP A 68 8.57 -0.01 -7.55
N VAL A 69 7.40 -0.45 -7.10
CA VAL A 69 7.23 -1.36 -5.95
C VAL A 69 6.88 -2.74 -6.46
N LYS A 70 7.92 -3.50 -6.80
CA LYS A 70 7.81 -4.91 -7.22
C LYS A 70 7.90 -5.83 -6.01
N ASP A 71 7.44 -7.06 -6.19
CA ASP A 71 7.57 -8.15 -5.21
C ASP A 71 6.88 -7.86 -3.87
N VAL A 72 5.67 -7.29 -3.93
CA VAL A 72 4.77 -7.21 -2.78
C VAL A 72 4.00 -8.53 -2.69
N LYS A 73 3.91 -9.11 -1.49
CA LYS A 73 3.22 -10.40 -1.28
C LYS A 73 1.71 -10.21 -1.15
N TYR A 74 1.30 -9.11 -0.53
CA TYR A 74 -0.09 -8.78 -0.28
C TYR A 74 -0.44 -7.40 -0.81
N VAL A 75 -1.47 -7.34 -1.64
CA VAL A 75 -2.12 -6.08 -2.00
C VAL A 75 -3.52 -6.10 -1.41
N ILE A 76 -3.83 -5.08 -0.62
CA ILE A 76 -5.13 -4.89 0.02
C ILE A 76 -5.78 -3.65 -0.55
N ASN A 77 -7.02 -3.79 -1.02
CA ASN A 77 -7.87 -2.65 -1.32
C ASN A 77 -8.75 -2.37 -0.11
N TYR A 78 -8.44 -1.31 0.64
CA TYR A 78 -9.24 -0.90 1.79
C TYR A 78 -10.50 -0.14 1.33
N ASP A 79 -10.32 0.80 0.39
CA ASP A 79 -11.42 1.42 -0.35
C ASP A 79 -11.52 0.77 -1.73
N PHE A 80 -12.75 0.47 -2.16
CA PHE A 80 -13.00 -0.04 -3.51
C PHE A 80 -12.59 1.03 -4.54
N PRO A 81 -11.81 0.67 -5.57
CA PRO A 81 -11.39 1.62 -6.60
C PRO A 81 -12.60 2.17 -7.36
N GLY A 82 -12.51 3.42 -7.81
CA GLY A 82 -13.57 4.04 -8.62
C GLY A 82 -13.84 3.34 -9.97
N SER A 83 -12.90 2.51 -10.45
CA SER A 83 -13.05 1.73 -11.69
C SER A 83 -12.46 0.32 -11.60
N LEU A 84 -12.98 -0.59 -12.44
CA LEU A 84 -12.41 -1.93 -12.64
C LEU A 84 -11.00 -1.89 -13.24
N VAL A 85 -10.69 -0.87 -14.04
CA VAL A 85 -9.35 -0.69 -14.63
C VAL A 85 -8.33 -0.42 -13.53
N ASP A 86 -8.65 0.48 -12.59
CA ASP A 86 -7.79 0.76 -11.43
C ASP A 86 -7.62 -0.48 -10.53
N TYR A 87 -8.68 -1.26 -10.33
CA TYR A 87 -8.58 -2.54 -9.62
C TYR A 87 -7.52 -3.46 -10.23
N VAL A 88 -7.55 -3.65 -11.56
CA VAL A 88 -6.59 -4.48 -12.29
C VAL A 88 -5.16 -3.95 -12.14
N HIS A 89 -4.97 -2.63 -12.23
CA HIS A 89 -3.65 -2.01 -12.00
C HIS A 89 -3.13 -2.21 -10.58
N ARG A 90 -4.00 -2.14 -9.57
CA ARG A 90 -3.63 -2.34 -8.16
C ARG A 90 -3.18 -3.78 -7.90
N ILE A 91 -3.94 -4.79 -8.35
CA ILE A 91 -3.57 -6.20 -8.17
C ILE A 91 -2.33 -6.59 -9.00
N GLY A 92 -2.03 -5.85 -10.08
CA GLY A 92 -0.83 -6.02 -10.89
C GLY A 92 0.49 -5.73 -10.15
N ARG A 93 0.43 -5.21 -8.92
CA ARG A 93 1.60 -4.99 -8.04
C ARG A 93 2.06 -6.24 -7.28
N ILE A 94 1.29 -7.33 -7.35
CA ILE A 94 1.67 -8.63 -6.80
C ILE A 94 2.73 -9.28 -7.71
N GLY A 95 3.76 -9.90 -7.11
CA GLY A 95 4.92 -10.47 -7.84
C GLY A 95 4.60 -11.32 -9.09
N ARG A 96 5.57 -11.39 -10.02
CA ARG A 96 5.46 -12.17 -11.27
C ARG A 96 5.58 -13.69 -11.03
N ALA A 97 5.06 -14.45 -12.00
CA ALA A 97 4.69 -15.87 -11.95
C ALA A 97 5.71 -16.78 -11.25
N GLY A 98 5.31 -17.34 -10.09
CA GLY A 98 6.09 -18.32 -9.33
C GLY A 98 5.75 -18.36 -7.84
N ALA A 99 5.36 -17.23 -7.26
CA ALA A 99 4.93 -17.13 -5.86
C ALA A 99 3.39 -17.21 -5.74
N LYS A 100 2.87 -17.91 -4.71
CA LYS A 100 1.44 -17.93 -4.36
C LYS A 100 0.94 -16.49 -4.23
N ARG A 101 0.03 -16.09 -5.11
CA ARG A 101 -0.57 -14.76 -5.14
C ARG A 101 -1.76 -14.73 -4.19
N THR A 102 -1.75 -13.81 -3.23
CA THR A 102 -2.91 -13.62 -2.34
C THR A 102 -3.28 -12.15 -2.30
N ALA A 103 -4.35 -11.81 -3.03
CA ALA A 103 -5.02 -10.52 -2.92
C ALA A 103 -6.17 -10.66 -1.92
N HIS A 104 -6.18 -9.82 -0.90
CA HIS A 104 -7.28 -9.77 0.06
C HIS A 104 -8.08 -8.49 -0.18
N PHE A 105 -9.36 -8.65 -0.43
CA PHE A 105 -10.29 -7.54 -0.53
C PHE A 105 -10.99 -7.36 0.82
N LEU A 106 -10.77 -6.23 1.48
CA LEU A 106 -11.45 -5.87 2.72
C LEU A 106 -12.38 -4.70 2.40
N HIS A 107 -13.64 -4.99 2.11
CA HIS A 107 -14.67 -3.97 2.02
C HIS A 107 -15.19 -3.67 3.43
N CYS A 108 -14.71 -2.58 4.02
CA CYS A 108 -15.41 -1.97 5.15
C CYS A 108 -16.56 -1.13 4.56
N ARG A 109 -17.82 -1.51 4.82
CA ARG A 109 -18.95 -0.62 4.53
C ARG A 109 -18.72 0.66 5.33
N LYS A 110 -18.51 1.79 4.64
CA LYS A 110 -18.66 3.11 5.26
C LYS A 110 -20.11 3.20 5.71
N CYS A 111 -20.34 2.99 7.01
CA CYS A 111 -21.60 3.37 7.65
C CYS A 111 -21.68 4.89 7.73
#